data_AF-A0A1G7E3X2-F1
#
_entry.id   AF-A0A1G7E3X2-F1
#
_cell.length_a   1.000
_cell.length_b   1.000
_cell.length_c   1.000
_cell.angle_alpha   90.00
_cell.angle_beta   90.00
_cell.angle_gamma   90.00
#
_symmetry.space_group_name_H-M   'P 1'
#
loop_
_entity.id
_entity.type
_entity.pdbx_description
1 polymer ?
#
loop_
_entity_poly.entity_id
_entity_poly.type
_entity_poly.pdbx_seq_one_letter_code
_entity_poly.pdbx_strand_id
1 'polypeptide(L)'
;MRQHPELSYQVAVYLAESTYETVAYYEDNLFGSVQQRVSRHLLEMATPTVEGLLVQTEQAELANAIGSVREVVARALKKLSDTGAIRRSRRQIWIEDPGLLRSLASSPLGGWTRDRHED
;
A
#
# COMPACT_ATOMS: atom_id res chain seq x y z
N MET A 1 -29.37 8.59 17.99
CA MET A 1 -28.63 7.37 17.56
C MET A 1 -29.35 6.04 17.84
N ARG A 2 -30.39 5.96 18.70
CA ARG A 2 -31.10 4.68 18.99
C ARG A 2 -32.26 4.31 18.06
N GLN A 3 -32.66 5.19 17.13
CA GLN A 3 -33.86 4.95 16.31
C GLN A 3 -33.58 4.58 14.84
N HIS A 4 -32.37 4.76 14.32
CA HIS A 4 -31.98 4.32 12.96
C HIS A 4 -30.50 3.90 12.91
N PRO A 5 -30.16 2.67 13.32
CA PRO A 5 -28.78 2.18 13.35
C PRO A 5 -28.15 2.08 11.96
N GLU A 6 -28.94 1.80 10.92
CA GLU A 6 -28.48 1.73 9.53
C GLU A 6 -27.97 3.09 9.02
N LEU A 7 -28.65 4.18 9.40
CA LEU A 7 -28.25 5.54 9.06
C LEU A 7 -26.95 5.95 9.78
N SER A 8 -26.81 5.53 11.04
CA SER A 8 -25.59 5.79 11.81
C SER A 8 -24.40 5.02 11.23
N TYR A 9 -24.64 3.79 10.76
CA TYR A 9 -23.63 2.97 10.08
C TYR A 9 -23.23 3.56 8.73
N GLN A 10 -24.19 3.99 7.90
CA GLN A 10 -23.91 4.61 6.61
C GLN A 10 -23.12 5.92 6.75
N VAL A 11 -23.45 6.75 7.74
CA VAL A 11 -22.67 7.96 8.04
C VAL A 11 -21.26 7.60 8.52
N ALA A 12 -21.10 6.56 9.35
CA ALA A 12 -19.78 6.11 9.79
C ALA A 12 -18.93 5.58 8.62
N VAL A 13 -19.51 4.82 7.69
CA VAL A 13 -18.84 4.33 6.49
C VAL A 13 -18.44 5.49 5.58
N TYR A 14 -19.35 6.43 5.31
CA TYR A 14 -19.08 7.59 4.47
C TYR A 14 -17.98 8.50 5.05
N LEU A 15 -17.99 8.72 6.36
CA LEU A 15 -16.93 9.48 7.04
C LEU A 15 -15.59 8.71 7.03
N ALA A 16 -15.62 7.40 7.18
CA ALA A 16 -14.41 6.56 7.07
C ALA A 16 -13.84 6.57 5.64
N GLU A 17 -14.68 6.54 4.62
CA GLU A 17 -14.27 6.60 3.20
C GLU A 17 -13.70 7.96 2.83
N SER A 18 -14.38 9.07 3.15
CA SER A 18 -13.93 10.42 2.84
C SER A 18 -12.65 10.83 3.58
N THR A 19 -12.50 10.40 4.85
CA THR A 19 -11.23 10.54 5.56
C THR A 19 -10.14 9.71 4.91
N TYR A 20 -10.47 8.51 4.41
CA TYR A 20 -9.56 7.69 3.63
C TYR A 20 -9.09 8.37 2.35
N GLU A 21 -10.01 8.95 1.59
CA GLU A 21 -9.73 9.66 0.35
C GLU A 21 -8.86 10.89 0.59
N THR A 22 -9.15 11.64 1.65
CA THR A 22 -8.39 12.83 2.04
C THR A 22 -6.97 12.45 2.49
N VAL A 23 -6.82 11.37 3.29
CA VAL A 23 -5.50 10.85 3.67
C VAL A 23 -4.75 10.35 2.45
N ALA A 24 -5.39 9.61 1.54
CA ALA A 24 -4.77 9.15 0.29
C ALA A 24 -4.27 10.33 -0.58
N TYR A 25 -5.03 11.43 -0.61
CA TYR A 25 -4.66 12.65 -1.33
C TYR A 25 -3.44 13.37 -0.71
N TYR A 26 -3.30 13.35 0.63
CA TYR A 26 -2.12 13.87 1.32
C TYR A 26 -0.93 12.89 1.34
N GLU A 27 -1.17 11.58 1.27
CA GLU A 27 -0.15 10.53 1.18
C GLU A 27 0.71 10.63 -0.09
N ASP A 28 0.15 11.08 -1.21
CA ASP A 28 0.95 11.37 -2.41
C ASP A 28 1.89 12.57 -2.20
N ASN A 29 1.57 13.52 -1.32
CA ASN A 29 2.28 14.80 -1.27
C ASN A 29 3.35 14.93 -0.15
N LEU A 30 3.30 14.12 0.91
CA LEU A 30 4.21 14.25 2.07
C LEU A 30 4.97 12.98 2.46
N PHE A 31 4.39 11.80 2.26
CA PHE A 31 4.99 10.49 2.57
C PHE A 31 4.53 9.50 1.52
N GLY A 32 5.29 9.40 0.41
CA GLY A 32 4.88 8.71 -0.81
C GLY A 32 4.04 7.44 -0.61
N SER A 33 3.14 7.14 -1.56
CA SER A 33 2.03 6.16 -1.49
C SER A 33 2.28 4.91 -0.63
N VAL A 34 1.22 4.33 -0.06
CA VAL A 34 1.32 3.09 0.72
C VAL A 34 2.07 1.98 -0.02
N GLN A 35 1.96 1.91 -1.35
CA GLN A 35 2.73 0.98 -2.17
C GLN A 35 4.25 1.20 -2.06
N GLN A 36 4.71 2.45 -2.07
CA GLN A 36 6.13 2.79 -1.89
C GLN A 36 6.62 2.45 -0.48
N ARG A 37 5.83 2.76 0.56
CA ARG A 37 6.19 2.44 1.95
C ARG A 37 6.26 0.94 2.19
N VAL A 38 5.28 0.18 1.69
CA VAL A 38 5.30 -1.29 1.71
C VAL A 38 6.55 -1.80 1.00
N SER A 39 6.83 -1.31 -0.22
CA SER A 39 7.99 -1.77 -1.00
C SER A 39 9.31 -1.55 -0.27
N ARG A 40 9.49 -0.36 0.34
CA ARG A 40 10.67 -0.03 1.14
C ARG A 40 10.79 -0.93 2.36
N HIS A 41 9.71 -1.08 3.12
CA HIS A 41 9.72 -1.90 4.32
C HIS A 41 9.98 -3.38 4.03
N LEU A 42 9.45 -3.91 2.93
CA LEU A 42 9.75 -5.27 2.49
C LEU A 42 11.23 -5.45 2.12
N LEU A 43 11.84 -4.46 1.45
CA LEU A 43 13.27 -4.50 1.14
C LEU A 43 14.16 -4.43 2.39
N GLU A 44 13.74 -3.66 3.41
CA GLU A 44 14.45 -3.54 4.68
C GLU A 44 14.37 -4.82 5.53
N MET A 45 13.22 -5.48 5.52
CA MET A 45 12.96 -6.70 6.33
C MET A 45 13.34 -8.01 5.62
N ALA A 46 13.71 -7.94 4.34
CA ALA A 46 14.04 -9.12 3.55
C ALA A 46 15.25 -9.86 4.13
N THR A 47 15.05 -11.13 4.45
CA THR A 47 16.13 -12.04 4.85
C THR A 47 16.49 -12.94 3.67
N PRO A 48 17.78 -13.07 3.31
CA PRO A 48 18.22 -14.00 2.28
C PRO A 48 18.05 -15.46 2.76
N THR A 49 17.56 -16.30 1.86
CA THR A 49 17.39 -17.75 2.05
C THR A 49 17.96 -18.49 0.84
N VAL A 50 18.01 -19.82 0.90
CA VAL A 50 18.41 -20.65 -0.25
C VAL A 50 17.47 -20.52 -1.46
N GLU A 51 16.21 -20.13 -1.23
CA GLU A 51 15.18 -20.00 -2.27
C GLU A 51 14.99 -18.54 -2.75
N GLY A 52 15.66 -17.57 -2.13
CA GLY A 52 15.56 -16.15 -2.47
C GLY A 52 15.35 -15.24 -1.26
N LEU A 53 14.85 -14.03 -1.51
CA LEU A 53 14.58 -13.02 -0.47
C LEU A 53 13.18 -13.18 0.13
N LEU A 54 13.12 -13.39 1.44
CA LEU A 54 11.90 -13.68 2.17
C LEU A 54 11.65 -12.64 3.28
N VAL A 55 10.41 -12.18 3.37
CA VAL A 55 9.90 -11.43 4.53
C VAL A 55 8.86 -12.30 5.24
N GLN A 56 9.07 -12.57 6.53
CA GLN A 56 8.07 -13.20 7.37
C GLN A 56 7.32 -12.14 8.19
N THR A 57 6.04 -11.94 7.87
CA THR A 57 5.22 -10.92 8.55
C THR A 57 3.74 -11.23 8.40
N GLU A 58 2.94 -10.85 9.40
CA GLU A 58 1.50 -10.69 9.21
C GLU A 58 1.16 -9.36 8.54
N GLN A 59 0.06 -9.35 7.79
CA GLN A 59 -0.42 -8.12 7.16
C GLN A 59 -0.81 -7.02 8.16
N ALA A 60 -1.24 -7.39 9.38
CA ALA A 60 -1.53 -6.43 10.44
C ALA A 60 -0.24 -5.83 11.04
N GLU A 61 0.79 -6.66 11.24
CA GLU A 61 2.12 -6.20 11.66
C GLU A 61 2.71 -5.23 10.63
N LEU A 62 2.64 -5.60 9.34
CA LEU A 62 3.08 -4.76 8.23
C LEU A 62 2.33 -3.43 8.19
N ALA A 63 1.01 -3.44 8.38
CA ALA A 63 0.20 -2.22 8.42
C ALA A 63 0.60 -1.29 9.57
N ASN A 64 0.79 -1.84 10.77
CA ASN A 64 1.25 -1.09 11.93
C ASN A 64 2.64 -0.49 11.69
N ALA A 65 3.57 -1.25 11.10
CA ALA A 65 4.94 -0.83 10.86
C ALA A 65 5.04 0.37 9.89
N ILE A 66 4.14 0.46 8.90
CA ILE A 66 4.18 1.54 7.89
C ILE A 66 3.16 2.67 8.14
N GLY A 67 2.47 2.63 9.29
CA GLY A 67 1.44 3.60 9.64
C GLY A 67 0.24 3.57 8.69
N SER A 68 -0.35 2.40 8.46
CA SER A 68 -1.52 2.22 7.60
C SER A 68 -2.51 1.23 8.24
N VAL A 69 -3.59 0.90 7.52
CA VAL A 69 -4.55 -0.13 7.94
C VAL A 69 -4.41 -1.38 7.08
N ARG A 70 -4.83 -2.52 7.65
CA ARG A 70 -4.72 -3.85 7.02
C ARG A 70 -5.28 -3.86 5.59
N GLU A 71 -6.43 -3.24 5.36
CA GLU A 71 -7.10 -3.27 4.06
C GLU A 71 -6.31 -2.54 2.96
N VAL A 72 -5.67 -1.42 3.30
CA VAL A 72 -4.88 -0.68 2.31
C VAL A 72 -3.55 -1.36 2.01
N VAL A 73 -2.92 -1.95 3.02
CA VAL A 73 -1.78 -2.85 2.81
C VAL A 73 -2.19 -4.06 1.97
N ALA A 74 -3.40 -4.59 2.13
CA ALA A 74 -3.92 -5.70 1.31
C ALA A 74 -3.88 -5.35 -0.16
N ARG A 75 -4.43 -4.17 -0.49
CA ARG A 75 -4.52 -3.64 -1.85
C ARG A 75 -3.14 -3.33 -2.42
N ALA A 76 -2.24 -2.72 -1.63
CA ALA A 76 -0.88 -2.46 -2.05
C ALA A 76 -0.10 -3.75 -2.34
N LEU A 77 -0.15 -4.73 -1.43
CA LEU A 77 0.46 -6.04 -1.64
C LEU A 77 -0.12 -6.77 -2.85
N LYS A 78 -1.43 -6.65 -3.09
CA LYS A 78 -2.06 -7.19 -4.29
C LYS A 78 -1.49 -6.53 -5.56
N LYS A 79 -1.40 -5.20 -5.62
CA LYS A 79 -0.79 -4.49 -6.75
C LYS A 79 0.66 -4.92 -6.99
N LEU A 80 1.47 -5.07 -5.93
CA LEU A 80 2.86 -5.54 -6.05
C LEU A 80 2.96 -7.00 -6.54
N SER A 81 2.02 -7.85 -6.17
CA SER A 81 1.93 -9.21 -6.72
C SER A 81 1.50 -9.19 -8.18
N ASP A 82 0.53 -8.36 -8.54
CA ASP A 82 0.03 -8.23 -9.90
C ASP A 82 1.12 -7.67 -10.85
N THR A 83 2.08 -6.87 -10.34
CA THR A 83 3.26 -6.42 -11.11
C THR A 83 4.37 -7.47 -11.18
N GLY A 84 4.25 -8.60 -10.48
CA GLY A 84 5.30 -9.62 -10.40
C GLY A 84 6.50 -9.26 -9.51
N ALA A 85 6.42 -8.17 -8.73
CA ALA A 85 7.52 -7.76 -7.86
C ALA A 85 7.66 -8.68 -6.63
N ILE A 86 6.53 -9.24 -6.17
CA ILE A 86 6.47 -10.14 -5.02
C ILE A 86 5.52 -11.30 -5.27
N ARG A 87 5.74 -12.41 -4.56
CA ARG A 87 4.77 -13.49 -4.42
C ARG A 87 4.40 -13.67 -2.95
N ARG A 88 3.10 -13.85 -2.69
CA ARG A 88 2.55 -13.98 -1.34
C ARG A 88 2.20 -15.43 -1.04
N SER A 89 2.51 -15.89 0.17
CA SER A 89 2.06 -17.18 0.69
C SER A 89 1.89 -17.09 2.22
N ARG A 90 0.65 -17.13 2.72
CA ARG A 90 0.35 -16.98 4.16
C ARG A 90 1.14 -15.81 4.80
N ARG A 91 1.99 -16.10 5.81
CA ARG A 91 2.86 -15.14 6.53
C ARG A 91 4.20 -14.90 5.82
N GLN A 92 4.31 -15.25 4.55
CA GLN A 92 5.53 -15.16 3.75
C GLN A 92 5.28 -14.25 2.55
N ILE A 93 6.21 -13.34 2.32
CA ILE A 93 6.28 -12.52 1.13
C ILE A 93 7.66 -12.76 0.52
N TRP A 94 7.67 -13.37 -0.66
CA TRP A 94 8.85 -13.60 -1.47
C TRP A 94 9.06 -12.43 -2.39
N ILE A 95 10.27 -11.86 -2.41
CA ILE A 95 10.62 -10.80 -3.36
C ILE A 95 11.14 -11.48 -4.62
N GLU A 96 10.33 -11.45 -5.68
CA GLU A 96 10.63 -12.12 -6.96
C GLU A 96 11.52 -11.25 -7.85
N ASP A 97 11.29 -9.93 -7.84
CA ASP A 97 12.14 -8.95 -8.53
C ASP A 97 12.53 -7.80 -7.58
N PRO A 98 13.71 -7.87 -6.95
CA PRO A 98 14.21 -6.83 -6.06
C PRO A 98 14.48 -5.50 -6.79
N GLY A 99 14.81 -5.55 -8.09
CA GLY A 99 15.06 -4.37 -8.91
C GLY A 99 13.77 -3.59 -9.15
N LEU A 100 12.73 -4.30 -9.59
CA LEU A 100 11.39 -3.75 -9.74
C LEU A 100 10.86 -3.22 -8.41
N LEU A 101 11.00 -3.97 -7.32
CA LEU A 101 10.54 -3.54 -6.00
C LEU A 101 11.26 -2.27 -5.52
N ARG A 102 12.57 -2.14 -5.78
CA ARG A 102 13.32 -0.90 -5.51
C ARG A 102 12.79 0.27 -6.34
N SER A 103 12.52 0.06 -7.63
CA SER A 103 11.96 1.10 -8.49
C SER A 103 10.59 1.58 -8.00
N LEU A 104 9.76 0.64 -7.52
CA LEU A 104 8.45 0.94 -6.93
C LEU A 104 8.57 1.61 -5.56
N ALA A 105 9.67 1.40 -4.82
CA ALA A 105 9.96 2.09 -3.56
C ALA A 105 10.49 3.53 -3.76
N SER A 106 11.01 3.84 -4.96
CA SER A 106 11.66 5.12 -5.29
C SER A 106 10.94 5.93 -6.36
N SER A 107 9.90 5.38 -7.01
CA SER A 107 9.24 6.01 -8.16
C SER A 107 8.76 7.41 -7.76
N PRO A 108 9.24 8.49 -8.41
CA PRO A 108 8.71 9.82 -8.15
C PRO A 108 7.25 9.86 -8.58
N LEU A 109 6.49 10.70 -7.89
CA LEU A 109 5.07 10.99 -8.12
C LEU A 109 4.73 11.07 -9.60
N GLY A 110 3.53 10.57 -9.93
CA GLY A 110 2.97 10.56 -11.27
C GLY A 110 3.37 11.80 -12.06
N GLY A 111 3.96 11.56 -13.24
CA GLY A 111 4.29 12.62 -14.16
C GLY A 111 3.06 13.49 -14.35
N TRP A 112 3.16 14.75 -13.97
CA TRP A 112 2.37 15.80 -14.58
C TRP A 112 2.75 15.84 -16.06
N THR A 113 2.16 14.96 -16.86
CA THR A 113 1.92 15.27 -18.26
C THR A 113 0.87 16.37 -18.21
N ARG A 114 1.31 17.63 -18.27
CA ARG A 114 0.44 18.70 -18.74
C ARG A 114 -0.01 18.26 -20.12
N ASP A 115 -1.19 17.66 -20.21
CA ASP A 115 -1.86 17.64 -21.48
C ASP A 115 -2.21 19.09 -21.79
N ARG A 116 -1.60 19.53 -22.88
CA ARG A 116 -1.92 20.76 -23.59
C ARG A 116 -3.41 20.74 -23.85
N HIS A 117 -4.14 21.63 -23.19
CA HIS A 117 -5.24 22.31 -23.84
C HIS A 117 -4.73 23.72 -24.20
N GLU A 118 -3.91 23.75 -25.25
CA GLU A 118 -4.06 24.77 -26.28
C GLU A 118 -5.37 24.45 -27.00
N ASP A 119 -6.38 25.28 -26.77
CA ASP A 119 -7.20 25.96 -27.79
C ASP A 119 -8.43 26.62 -27.15
#